data_AF-A0A0M0F7P0-F1
#
_entry.id   AF-A0A0M0F7P0-F1
#
_cell.length_a   1.000
_cell.length_b   1.000
_cell.length_c   1.000
_cell.angle_alpha   90.00
_cell.angle_beta   90.00
_cell.angle_gamma   90.00
#
_symmetry.space_group_name_H-M   'P 1'
#
loop_
_entity.id
_entity.type
_entity.pdbx_description
1 polymer ?
#
loop_
_entity_poly.entity_id
_entity_poly.type
_entity_poly.pdbx_seq_one_letter_code
_entity_poly.pdbx_strand_id
1 'polypeptide(L)'
;MVGFWWGLVGASSLLLGAALVFWRPPGQRLVGLIMAFGSGVLISAVAYDLVEDASTHASGLVLLAGLAGGALTFFVGDRIIDRMGGEGRKRSTGVQAESVQAAGGTGGAAIALGTVLDGIPESVVLGATLIGGGGVSVAMLAAVFVSNLPEAMSATSGLLKAGTKPSRLWVLWGSTTLVSALAAGIGYVALDGASPAVVAITQAFAAGALLTMLVDTMIPEATEFGGPVTGLVTVLGFATAFGLSSL
;
A
#
# COMPACT_ATOMS: atom_id res chain seq x y z
N MET A 1 -8.28 6.26 -19.13
CA MET A 1 -8.39 7.46 -18.26
C MET A 1 -9.09 7.20 -16.93
N VAL A 2 -10.11 6.34 -16.88
CA VAL A 2 -10.85 6.04 -15.64
C VAL A 2 -9.94 5.50 -14.52
N GLY A 3 -9.03 4.57 -14.83
CA GLY A 3 -8.05 4.06 -13.84
C GLY A 3 -7.16 5.13 -13.21
N PHE A 4 -6.80 6.17 -13.96
CA PHE A 4 -5.99 7.28 -13.42
C PHE A 4 -6.75 8.06 -12.34
N TRP A 5 -8.02 8.38 -12.59
CA TRP A 5 -8.82 9.15 -11.64
C TRP A 5 -9.09 8.38 -10.35
N TRP A 6 -9.38 7.08 -10.46
CA TRP A 6 -9.57 6.25 -9.27
C TRP A 6 -8.26 6.01 -8.51
N GLY A 7 -7.13 5.84 -9.22
CA GLY A 7 -5.81 5.87 -8.62
C GLY A 7 -5.54 7.17 -7.86
N LEU A 8 -5.93 8.31 -8.42
CA LEU A 8 -5.79 9.61 -7.76
C LEU A 8 -6.65 9.72 -6.50
N VAL A 9 -7.89 9.23 -6.55
CA VAL A 9 -8.79 9.20 -5.39
C VAL A 9 -8.21 8.31 -4.29
N GLY A 10 -7.81 7.07 -4.62
CA GLY A 10 -7.21 6.13 -3.68
C GLY A 10 -5.94 6.68 -3.04
N ALA A 11 -5.02 7.22 -3.84
CA ALA A 11 -3.75 7.74 -3.38
C ALA A 11 -3.82 9.17 -2.81
N SER A 12 -4.98 9.83 -2.83
CA SER A 12 -5.16 11.14 -2.21
C SER A 12 -5.06 11.09 -0.69
N SER A 13 -5.30 9.93 -0.08
CA SER A 13 -5.13 9.73 1.35
C SER A 13 -3.67 9.91 1.81
N LEU A 14 -2.70 9.72 0.93
CA LEU A 14 -1.28 10.04 1.22
C LEU A 14 -1.10 11.52 1.56
N LEU A 15 -1.66 12.40 0.73
CA LEU A 15 -1.62 13.85 0.96
C LEU A 15 -2.39 14.24 2.22
N LEU A 16 -3.55 13.61 2.46
CA LEU A 16 -4.35 13.85 3.66
C LEU A 16 -3.62 13.39 4.94
N GLY A 17 -2.94 12.25 4.89
CA GLY A 17 -2.16 11.72 6.01
C GLY A 17 -1.01 12.66 6.37
N ALA A 18 -0.28 13.15 5.37
CA ALA A 18 0.75 14.17 5.56
C ALA A 18 0.18 15.48 6.13
N ALA A 19 -0.94 15.96 5.57
CA ALA A 19 -1.64 17.16 6.04
C ALA A 19 -2.02 17.05 7.52
N LEU A 20 -2.53 15.88 7.92
CA LEU A 20 -2.96 15.63 9.29
C LEU A 20 -1.80 15.72 10.27
N VAL A 21 -0.62 15.20 9.91
CA VAL A 21 0.59 15.32 10.73
C VAL A 21 1.03 16.78 10.89
N PHE A 22 0.98 17.58 9.83
CA PHE A 22 1.31 19.02 9.91
C PHE A 22 0.31 19.80 10.77
N TRP A 23 -0.96 19.41 10.75
CA TRP A 23 -1.96 20.05 11.59
C TRP A 23 -1.81 19.63 13.06
N ARG A 24 -1.69 18.32 13.31
CA ARG A 24 -1.49 17.76 14.64
C ARG A 24 -0.82 16.38 14.54
N PRO A 25 0.42 16.22 15.04
CA PRO A 25 1.10 14.92 14.99
C PRO A 25 0.30 13.89 15.80
N PRO A 26 -0.12 12.77 15.17
CA PRO A 26 -0.90 11.74 15.85
C PRO A 26 -0.04 11.00 16.88
N GLY A 27 -0.68 10.48 17.93
CA GLY A 27 -0.02 9.56 18.85
C GLY A 27 0.32 8.24 18.15
N GLN A 28 1.47 7.63 18.48
CA GLN A 28 1.89 6.35 17.90
C GLN A 28 0.82 5.25 18.03
N ARG A 29 0.11 5.22 19.17
CA ARG A 29 -1.00 4.28 19.37
C ARG A 29 -2.10 4.45 18.33
N LEU A 30 -2.47 5.68 17.98
CA LEU A 30 -3.49 5.92 16.95
C LEU A 30 -3.01 5.44 15.59
N VAL A 31 -1.76 5.74 15.21
CA VAL A 31 -1.16 5.23 13.97
C VAL A 31 -1.21 3.71 13.94
N GLY A 32 -0.75 3.02 14.99
CA GLY A 32 -0.80 1.57 15.09
C GLY A 32 -2.22 0.98 14.98
N LEU A 33 -3.23 1.62 15.58
CA LEU A 33 -4.62 1.17 15.45
C LEU A 33 -5.17 1.38 14.03
N ILE A 34 -4.82 2.47 13.35
CA ILE A 34 -5.22 2.69 11.96
C ILE A 34 -4.50 1.69 11.04
N MET A 35 -3.20 1.42 11.25
CA MET A 35 -2.45 0.37 10.54
C MET A 35 -3.08 -1.02 10.75
N ALA A 36 -3.52 -1.33 11.98
CA ALA A 36 -4.23 -2.58 12.28
C ALA A 36 -5.53 -2.69 11.48
N PHE A 37 -6.35 -1.64 11.50
CA PHE A 37 -7.59 -1.59 10.75
C PHE A 37 -7.34 -1.74 9.24
N GLY A 38 -6.42 -0.95 8.69
CA GLY A 38 -6.03 -1.02 7.28
C GLY A 38 -5.48 -2.39 6.87
N SER A 39 -4.71 -3.04 7.74
CA SER A 39 -4.24 -4.42 7.53
C SER A 39 -5.40 -5.38 7.34
N GLY A 40 -6.42 -5.30 8.19
CA GLY A 40 -7.64 -6.10 8.05
C GLY A 40 -8.37 -5.85 6.74
N VAL A 41 -8.52 -4.58 6.36
CA VAL A 41 -9.19 -4.18 5.12
C VAL A 41 -8.43 -4.74 3.90
N LEU A 42 -7.10 -4.64 3.88
CA LEU A 42 -6.27 -5.20 2.81
C LEU A 42 -6.31 -6.73 2.75
N ILE A 43 -6.30 -7.44 3.89
CA ILE A 43 -6.44 -8.90 3.89
C ILE A 43 -7.76 -9.30 3.23
N SER A 44 -8.85 -8.61 3.56
CA SER A 44 -10.16 -8.88 2.93
C SER A 44 -10.13 -8.62 1.43
N ALA A 45 -9.62 -7.46 1.00
CA ALA A 45 -9.54 -7.11 -0.42
C ALA A 45 -8.66 -8.09 -1.20
N VAL A 46 -7.52 -8.49 -0.65
CA VAL A 46 -6.65 -9.49 -1.27
C VAL A 46 -7.34 -10.85 -1.37
N ALA A 47 -8.02 -11.29 -0.32
CA ALA A 47 -8.68 -12.59 -0.30
C ALA A 47 -9.82 -12.67 -1.32
N TYR A 48 -10.73 -11.68 -1.33
CA TYR A 48 -11.96 -11.76 -2.09
C TYR A 48 -11.90 -11.04 -3.44
N ASP A 49 -11.27 -9.87 -3.53
CA ASP A 49 -11.27 -9.09 -4.77
C ASP A 49 -10.12 -9.48 -5.72
N LEU A 50 -9.12 -10.22 -5.22
CA LEU A 50 -7.97 -10.66 -6.02
C LEU A 50 -7.87 -12.17 -6.12
N VAL A 51 -7.72 -12.88 -4.99
CA VAL A 51 -7.45 -14.32 -5.02
C VAL A 51 -8.69 -15.10 -5.42
N GLU A 52 -9.84 -14.84 -4.79
CA GLU A 52 -11.10 -15.50 -5.13
C GLU A 52 -11.49 -15.20 -6.59
N ASP A 53 -11.49 -13.93 -7.00
CA ASP A 53 -11.83 -13.54 -8.38
C ASP A 53 -10.89 -14.19 -9.42
N ALA A 54 -9.58 -14.18 -9.16
CA ALA A 54 -8.62 -14.86 -10.03
C ALA A 54 -8.86 -16.38 -10.11
N SER A 55 -9.30 -17.01 -9.01
CA SER A 55 -9.54 -18.46 -8.92
C SER A 55 -10.69 -18.94 -9.82
N THR A 56 -11.65 -18.05 -10.10
CA THR A 56 -12.75 -18.35 -11.01
C THR A 56 -12.35 -18.30 -12.48
N HIS A 57 -11.22 -17.65 -12.80
CA HIS A 57 -10.77 -17.36 -14.17
C HIS A 57 -9.44 -18.02 -14.54
N ALA A 58 -8.73 -18.66 -13.60
CA ALA A 58 -7.45 -19.32 -13.84
C ALA A 58 -7.31 -20.64 -13.06
N SER A 59 -6.49 -21.55 -13.58
CA SER A 59 -6.18 -22.80 -12.87
C SER A 59 -5.37 -22.55 -11.59
N GLY A 60 -5.48 -23.44 -10.60
CA GLY A 60 -4.76 -23.29 -9.32
C GLY A 60 -3.24 -23.12 -9.46
N LEU A 61 -2.60 -23.78 -10.44
CA LEU A 61 -1.17 -23.60 -10.70
C LEU A 61 -0.82 -22.18 -11.16
N VAL A 62 -1.68 -21.56 -11.97
CA VAL A 62 -1.50 -20.18 -12.45
C VAL A 62 -1.67 -19.21 -11.29
N LEU A 63 -2.64 -19.42 -10.39
CA LEU A 63 -2.77 -18.61 -9.18
C LEU A 63 -1.55 -18.72 -8.29
N LEU A 64 -1.08 -19.95 -8.01
CA LEU A 64 0.09 -20.17 -7.16
C LEU A 64 1.35 -19.53 -7.77
N ALA A 65 1.53 -19.65 -9.09
CA ALA A 65 2.65 -19.02 -9.79
C ALA A 65 2.56 -17.49 -9.76
N GLY A 66 1.36 -16.92 -9.94
CA GLY A 66 1.10 -15.49 -9.81
C GLY A 66 1.46 -15.00 -8.41
N LEU A 67 0.85 -15.58 -7.37
CA LEU A 67 1.11 -15.27 -5.96
C LEU A 67 2.60 -15.32 -5.63
N ALA A 68 3.28 -16.42 -5.98
CA ALA A 68 4.70 -16.58 -5.72
C ALA A 68 5.55 -15.55 -6.49
N GLY A 69 5.21 -15.29 -7.75
CA GLY A 69 5.89 -14.30 -8.58
C GLY A 69 5.76 -12.88 -8.03
N GLY A 70 4.56 -12.51 -7.58
CA GLY A 70 4.28 -11.22 -6.95
C GLY A 70 5.04 -11.03 -5.66
N ALA A 71 4.97 -12.03 -4.78
CA ALA A 71 5.68 -12.02 -3.50
C ALA A 71 7.20 -11.92 -3.70
N LEU A 72 7.76 -12.71 -4.61
CA LEU A 72 9.19 -12.68 -4.92
C LEU A 72 9.60 -11.33 -5.53
N THR A 73 8.79 -10.76 -6.41
CA THR A 73 9.08 -9.46 -7.02
C THR A 73 9.11 -8.36 -5.97
N PHE A 74 8.12 -8.33 -5.07
CA PHE A 74 8.08 -7.37 -3.97
C PHE A 74 9.30 -7.55 -3.07
N PHE A 75 9.59 -8.78 -2.63
CA PHE A 75 10.73 -9.09 -1.77
C PHE A 75 12.07 -8.67 -2.38
N VAL A 76 12.29 -8.97 -3.67
CA VAL A 76 13.53 -8.57 -4.38
C VAL A 76 13.60 -7.05 -4.53
N GLY A 77 12.48 -6.40 -4.87
CA GLY A 77 12.39 -4.95 -4.95
C GLY A 77 12.73 -4.27 -3.64
N ASP A 78 12.14 -4.73 -2.54
CA ASP A 78 12.39 -4.18 -1.20
C ASP A 78 13.86 -4.39 -0.80
N ARG A 79 14.42 -5.58 -1.05
CA ARG A 79 15.84 -5.86 -0.81
C ARG A 79 16.80 -4.98 -1.62
N ILE A 80 16.44 -4.61 -2.85
CA ILE A 80 17.25 -3.69 -3.66
C ILE A 80 17.20 -2.29 -3.06
N ILE A 81 16.02 -1.82 -2.64
CA ILE A 81 15.83 -0.51 -2.01
C ILE A 81 16.57 -0.43 -0.67
N ASP A 82 16.49 -1.47 0.16
CA ASP A 82 17.19 -1.55 1.44
C ASP A 82 18.71 -1.43 1.24
N ARG A 83 19.26 -2.12 0.24
CA ARG A 83 20.68 -2.03 -0.11
C ARG A 83 21.11 -0.65 -0.61
N MET A 84 20.19 0.16 -1.12
CA MET A 84 20.44 1.55 -1.51
C MET A 84 20.35 2.53 -0.32
N GLY A 85 20.11 2.03 0.90
CA GLY A 85 19.97 2.85 2.11
C GLY A 85 18.51 3.22 2.44
N GLY A 86 17.54 2.51 1.88
CA GLY A 86 16.11 2.65 2.21
C GLY A 86 15.66 1.89 3.46
N GLU A 87 16.59 1.26 4.18
CA GLU A 87 16.30 0.46 5.37
C GLU A 87 15.57 1.32 6.43
N GLY A 88 14.45 0.81 6.96
CA GLY A 88 13.64 1.52 7.96
C GLY A 88 12.70 2.62 7.43
N ARG A 89 12.56 2.79 6.11
CA ARG A 89 11.60 3.72 5.47
C ARG A 89 10.13 3.52 5.88
N LYS A 90 9.79 2.32 6.37
CA LYS A 90 8.44 1.89 6.76
C LYS A 90 8.18 1.94 8.28
N ARG A 91 9.11 2.47 9.11
CA ARG A 91 8.95 2.52 10.57
C ARG A 91 8.89 3.94 11.12
N SER A 92 7.89 4.25 11.96
CA SER A 92 7.79 5.53 12.68
C SER A 92 8.62 5.63 13.98
N THR A 93 9.27 4.55 14.42
CA THR A 93 10.27 4.62 15.49
C THR A 93 11.50 5.35 14.99
N GLY A 94 12.18 6.14 15.84
CA GLY A 94 13.36 6.94 15.49
C GLY A 94 14.52 6.19 14.82
N VAL A 95 14.42 4.89 14.62
CA VAL A 95 15.20 4.08 13.68
C VAL A 95 15.28 4.70 12.28
N GLN A 96 14.24 5.40 11.83
CA GLN A 96 14.29 6.13 10.57
C GLN A 96 15.26 7.32 10.60
N ALA A 97 15.47 7.95 11.76
CA ALA A 97 16.49 8.98 11.93
C ALA A 97 17.90 8.35 12.02
N GLU A 98 18.03 7.17 12.62
CA GLU A 98 19.29 6.40 12.64
C GLU A 98 19.67 5.89 11.25
N SER A 99 18.71 5.42 10.44
CA SER A 99 18.97 4.96 9.07
C SER A 99 19.29 6.13 8.13
N VAL A 100 18.63 7.28 8.27
CA VAL A 100 19.00 8.53 7.57
C VAL A 100 20.40 9.01 7.96
N GLN A 101 20.79 8.92 9.24
CA GLN A 101 22.13 9.28 9.70
C GLN A 101 23.20 8.27 9.25
N ALA A 102 22.90 6.98 9.26
CA ALA A 102 23.81 5.92 8.84
C ALA A 102 24.02 5.88 7.31
N ALA A 103 22.98 6.19 6.52
CA ALA A 103 23.02 6.17 5.06
C ALA A 103 23.58 7.46 4.43
N GLY A 104 23.97 8.46 5.23
CA GLY A 104 24.49 9.75 4.74
C GLY A 104 23.48 10.54 3.90
N GLY A 105 23.95 11.48 3.07
CA GLY A 105 23.10 12.38 2.27
C GLY A 105 22.15 11.70 1.27
N THR A 106 22.33 10.39 1.00
CA THR A 106 21.53 9.57 0.08
C THR A 106 20.37 8.83 0.74
N GLY A 107 20.35 8.66 2.07
CA GLY A 107 19.31 7.90 2.80
C GLY A 107 17.91 8.47 2.64
N GLY A 108 17.77 9.80 2.67
CA GLY A 108 16.47 10.47 2.47
C GLY A 108 15.89 10.26 1.06
N ALA A 109 16.74 10.10 0.04
CA ALA A 109 16.30 9.83 -1.33
C ALA A 109 15.88 8.37 -1.52
N ALA A 110 16.58 7.42 -0.88
CA ALA A 110 16.22 6.00 -0.89
C ALA A 110 14.90 5.74 -0.14
N ILE A 111 14.67 6.43 0.98
CA ILE A 111 13.39 6.39 1.72
C ILE A 111 12.26 6.95 0.83
N ALA A 112 12.46 8.13 0.24
CA ALA A 112 11.48 8.73 -0.68
C ALA A 112 11.17 7.81 -1.88
N LEU A 113 12.20 7.24 -2.51
CA LEU A 113 12.04 6.30 -3.62
C LEU A 113 11.25 5.07 -3.18
N GLY A 114 11.59 4.48 -2.04
CA GLY A 114 10.88 3.32 -1.53
C GLY A 114 9.41 3.61 -1.23
N THR A 115 9.10 4.76 -0.62
CA THR A 115 7.70 5.17 -0.36
C THR A 115 6.92 5.34 -1.67
N VAL A 116 7.55 5.86 -2.73
CA VAL A 116 6.94 5.93 -4.06
C VAL A 116 6.69 4.53 -4.62
N LEU A 117 7.64 3.61 -4.45
CA LEU A 117 7.56 2.25 -4.98
C LEU A 117 6.51 1.38 -4.27
N ASP A 118 6.23 1.61 -2.98
CA ASP A 118 5.20 0.88 -2.22
C ASP A 118 3.78 1.18 -2.74
N GLY A 119 3.53 2.41 -3.20
CA GLY A 119 2.24 2.79 -3.77
C GLY A 119 1.96 2.18 -5.15
N ILE A 120 2.97 1.63 -5.84
CA ILE A 120 2.81 1.07 -7.20
C ILE A 120 1.98 -0.22 -7.17
N PRO A 121 2.31 -1.27 -6.39
CA PRO A 121 1.51 -2.48 -6.30
C PRO A 121 0.03 -2.18 -6.07
N GLU A 122 -0.31 -1.45 -4.99
CA GLU A 122 -1.69 -1.08 -4.65
C GLU A 122 -2.43 -0.37 -5.79
N SER A 123 -1.73 0.52 -6.48
CA SER A 123 -2.33 1.31 -7.55
C SER A 123 -2.58 0.50 -8.82
N VAL A 124 -1.62 -0.35 -9.22
CA VAL A 124 -1.82 -1.27 -10.36
C VAL A 124 -3.02 -2.17 -10.10
N VAL A 125 -3.17 -2.68 -8.88
CA VAL A 125 -4.33 -3.48 -8.47
C VAL A 125 -5.63 -2.70 -8.64
N LEU A 126 -5.69 -1.48 -8.10
CA LEU A 126 -6.88 -0.64 -8.20
C LEU A 126 -7.26 -0.33 -9.66
N GLY A 127 -6.26 -0.22 -10.54
CA GLY A 127 -6.45 -0.12 -11.98
C GLY A 127 -7.00 -1.40 -12.62
N ALA A 128 -6.54 -2.56 -12.16
CA ALA A 128 -6.95 -3.87 -12.67
C ALA A 128 -8.39 -4.22 -12.28
N THR A 129 -8.87 -3.83 -11.09
CA THR A 129 -10.25 -4.12 -10.64
C THR A 129 -11.32 -3.37 -11.44
N LEU A 130 -10.94 -2.38 -12.25
CA LEU A 130 -11.84 -1.68 -13.18
C LEU A 130 -12.16 -2.49 -14.45
N ILE A 131 -11.42 -3.57 -14.70
CA ILE A 131 -11.61 -4.42 -15.86
C ILE A 131 -12.81 -5.34 -15.61
N GLY A 132 -13.68 -5.53 -16.62
CA GLY A 132 -14.88 -6.35 -16.50
C GLY A 132 -16.19 -5.58 -16.29
N GLY A 133 -16.15 -4.24 -16.24
CA GLY A 133 -17.35 -3.39 -16.38
C GLY A 133 -18.19 -3.20 -15.11
N GLY A 134 -17.82 -3.81 -13.98
CA GLY A 134 -18.50 -3.67 -12.69
C GLY A 134 -18.23 -2.36 -11.94
N GLY A 135 -17.36 -1.49 -12.47
CA GLY A 135 -16.85 -0.32 -11.74
C GLY A 135 -15.65 -0.67 -10.86
N VAL A 136 -15.17 0.28 -10.05
CA VAL A 136 -14.08 0.00 -9.10
C VAL A 136 -14.65 -0.81 -7.94
N SER A 137 -13.92 -1.84 -7.48
CA SER A 137 -14.22 -2.44 -6.18
C SER A 137 -14.15 -1.35 -5.09
N VAL A 138 -15.30 -1.01 -4.52
CA VAL A 138 -15.39 -0.04 -3.42
C VAL A 138 -14.56 -0.53 -2.24
N ALA A 139 -14.53 -1.84 -2.00
CA ALA A 139 -13.72 -2.47 -0.97
C ALA A 139 -12.22 -2.26 -1.25
N MET A 140 -11.74 -2.50 -2.48
CA MET A 140 -10.34 -2.26 -2.85
C MET A 140 -9.97 -0.78 -2.77
N LEU A 141 -10.83 0.13 -3.26
CA LEU A 141 -10.59 1.56 -3.15
C LEU A 141 -10.49 2.00 -1.70
N ALA A 142 -11.41 1.53 -0.85
CA ALA A 142 -11.38 1.78 0.58
C ALA A 142 -10.11 1.19 1.21
N ALA A 143 -9.68 0.00 0.79
CA ALA A 143 -8.45 -0.65 1.25
C ALA A 143 -7.21 0.19 0.97
N VAL A 144 -7.02 0.59 -0.29
CA VAL A 144 -5.92 1.45 -0.72
C VAL A 144 -5.97 2.78 0.03
N PHE A 145 -7.15 3.40 0.14
CA PHE A 145 -7.28 4.69 0.81
C PHE A 145 -6.92 4.60 2.31
N VAL A 146 -7.48 3.61 3.00
CA VAL A 146 -7.29 3.38 4.44
C VAL A 146 -5.88 2.90 4.78
N SER A 147 -5.21 2.17 3.88
CA SER A 147 -3.81 1.74 4.01
C SER A 147 -2.83 2.92 3.89
N ASN A 148 -3.00 3.72 2.84
CA ASN A 148 -2.11 4.83 2.52
C ASN A 148 -2.16 5.98 3.55
N LEU A 149 -3.33 6.20 4.18
CA LEU A 149 -3.49 7.27 5.18
C LEU A 149 -2.52 7.13 6.38
N PRO A 150 -2.54 6.04 7.17
CA PRO A 150 -1.64 5.87 8.30
C PRO A 150 -0.18 5.69 7.88
N GLU A 151 0.10 5.12 6.71
CA GLU A 151 1.47 5.01 6.18
C GLU A 151 2.06 6.40 5.94
N ALA A 152 1.31 7.29 5.29
CA ALA A 152 1.74 8.66 5.10
C ALA A 152 1.88 9.42 6.41
N MET A 153 1.01 9.18 7.40
CA MET A 153 1.13 9.76 8.73
C MET A 153 2.41 9.27 9.44
N SER A 154 2.67 7.97 9.38
CA SER A 154 3.83 7.29 9.97
C SER A 154 5.14 7.84 9.40
N ALA A 155 5.30 7.77 8.08
CA ALA A 155 6.49 8.24 7.37
C ALA A 155 6.69 9.76 7.47
N THR A 156 5.62 10.57 7.38
CA THR A 156 5.73 12.03 7.58
C THR A 156 6.23 12.37 8.98
N SER A 157 5.70 11.69 10.00
CA SER A 157 6.11 11.90 11.39
C SER A 157 7.58 11.52 11.62
N GLY A 158 8.04 10.41 11.03
CA GLY A 158 9.43 9.96 11.08
C GLY A 158 10.38 10.94 10.38
N LEU A 159 10.08 11.32 9.14
CA LEU A 159 10.90 12.23 8.35
C LEU A 159 10.98 13.65 8.93
N LEU A 160 9.90 14.14 9.56
CA LEU A 160 9.92 15.40 10.29
C LEU A 160 10.87 15.35 11.48
N LYS A 161 10.82 14.27 12.27
CA LYS A 161 11.75 14.06 13.40
C LYS A 161 13.20 13.93 12.92
N ALA A 162 13.42 13.40 11.72
CA ALA A 162 14.73 13.33 11.07
C ALA A 162 15.19 14.68 10.45
N GLY A 163 14.42 15.76 10.59
CA GLY A 163 14.79 17.10 10.13
C GLY A 163 14.45 17.40 8.66
N THR A 164 13.63 16.57 8.01
CA THR A 164 13.18 16.82 6.64
C THR A 164 12.26 18.04 6.58
N LYS A 165 12.51 18.95 5.64
CA LYS A 165 11.69 20.16 5.46
C LYS A 165 10.27 19.81 4.99
N PRO A 166 9.21 20.47 5.50
CA PRO A 166 7.82 20.24 5.08
C PRO A 166 7.59 20.33 3.56
N SER A 167 8.29 21.23 2.86
CA SER A 167 8.18 21.35 1.40
C SER A 167 8.61 20.09 0.65
N ARG A 168 9.64 19.38 1.13
CA ARG A 168 10.09 18.11 0.53
C ARG A 168 9.08 16.99 0.75
N LEU A 169 8.39 17.01 1.89
CA LEU A 169 7.34 16.04 2.20
C LEU A 169 6.12 16.23 1.30
N TRP A 170 5.69 17.46 1.05
CA TRP A 170 4.63 17.74 0.08
C TRP A 170 5.00 17.30 -1.34
N VAL A 171 6.26 17.49 -1.75
CA VAL A 171 6.75 17.00 -3.04
C VAL A 171 6.77 15.47 -3.07
N LEU A 172 7.24 14.81 -2.01
CA LEU A 172 7.24 13.36 -1.88
C LEU A 172 5.81 12.82 -2.07
N TRP A 173 4.87 13.23 -1.22
CA TRP A 173 3.50 12.72 -1.26
C TRP A 173 2.77 13.11 -2.54
N GLY A 174 2.97 14.33 -3.05
CA GLY A 174 2.41 14.73 -4.35
C GLY A 174 2.94 13.88 -5.50
N SER A 175 4.24 13.55 -5.48
CA SER A 175 4.85 12.67 -6.48
C SER A 175 4.37 11.22 -6.33
N THR A 176 4.27 10.69 -5.12
CA THR A 176 3.73 9.35 -4.87
C THR A 176 2.29 9.25 -5.33
N THR A 177 1.43 10.20 -4.96
CA THR A 177 0.03 10.24 -5.41
C THR A 177 -0.08 10.27 -6.94
N LEU A 178 0.77 11.04 -7.62
CA LEU A 178 0.79 11.09 -9.08
C LEU A 178 1.28 9.78 -9.70
N VAL A 179 2.36 9.19 -9.18
CA VAL A 179 2.90 7.91 -9.64
C VAL A 179 1.89 6.79 -9.43
N SER A 180 1.21 6.76 -8.29
CA SER A 180 0.09 5.86 -8.01
C SER A 180 -1.05 6.03 -9.01
N ALA A 181 -1.50 7.26 -9.27
CA ALA A 181 -2.52 7.52 -10.28
C ALA A 181 -2.10 7.03 -11.68
N LEU A 182 -0.85 7.26 -12.07
CA LEU A 182 -0.31 6.77 -13.33
C LEU A 182 -0.23 5.24 -13.37
N ALA A 183 0.23 4.59 -12.29
CA ALA A 183 0.32 3.14 -12.18
C ALA A 183 -1.07 2.48 -12.29
N ALA A 184 -2.09 3.05 -11.66
CA ALA A 184 -3.48 2.60 -11.82
C ALA A 184 -4.00 2.81 -13.25
N GLY A 185 -3.69 3.96 -13.86
CA GLY A 185 -4.02 4.22 -15.26
C GLY A 185 -3.35 3.23 -16.22
N ILE A 186 -2.08 2.91 -15.99
CA ILE A 186 -1.32 1.94 -16.78
C ILE A 186 -1.88 0.53 -16.58
N GLY A 187 -2.14 0.12 -15.33
CA GLY A 187 -2.74 -1.19 -15.04
C GLY A 187 -4.08 -1.38 -15.75
N TYR A 188 -4.93 -0.36 -15.72
CA TYR A 188 -6.20 -0.36 -16.45
C TYR A 188 -6.02 -0.46 -17.96
N VAL A 189 -5.16 0.37 -18.57
CA VAL A 189 -4.98 0.36 -20.04
C VAL A 189 -4.27 -0.91 -20.51
N ALA A 190 -3.29 -1.42 -19.76
CA ALA A 190 -2.54 -2.62 -20.12
C ALA A 190 -3.39 -3.89 -20.07
N LEU A 191 -4.45 -3.90 -19.26
CA LEU A 191 -5.37 -5.03 -19.12
C LEU A 191 -6.67 -4.85 -19.92
N ASP A 192 -6.86 -3.70 -20.58
CA ASP A 192 -8.03 -3.47 -21.42
C ASP A 192 -8.03 -4.43 -22.64
N GLY A 193 -9.13 -5.16 -22.82
CA GLY A 193 -9.22 -6.23 -23.83
C GLY A 193 -8.39 -7.49 -23.56
N ALA A 194 -7.73 -7.59 -22.41
CA ALA A 194 -6.98 -8.79 -22.03
C ALA A 194 -7.93 -9.97 -21.75
N SER A 195 -7.44 -11.19 -21.99
CA SER A 195 -8.22 -12.40 -21.66
C SER A 195 -8.42 -12.53 -20.13
N PRO A 196 -9.52 -13.17 -19.66
CA PRO A 196 -9.75 -13.37 -18.23
C PRO A 196 -8.58 -14.03 -17.49
N ALA A 197 -7.87 -14.96 -18.14
CA ALA A 197 -6.69 -15.61 -17.58
C ALA A 197 -5.51 -14.64 -17.34
N VAL A 198 -5.36 -13.61 -18.18
CA VAL A 198 -4.31 -12.58 -18.02
C VAL A 198 -4.66 -11.61 -16.89
N VAL A 199 -5.94 -11.28 -16.75
CA VAL A 199 -6.42 -10.49 -15.60
C VAL A 199 -6.20 -11.27 -14.31
N ALA A 200 -6.58 -12.55 -14.28
CA ALA A 200 -6.44 -13.43 -13.14
C ALA A 200 -4.98 -13.63 -12.67
N ILE A 201 -4.04 -13.87 -13.60
CA ILE A 201 -2.63 -13.99 -13.21
C ILE A 201 -2.07 -12.66 -12.68
N THR A 202 -2.55 -11.52 -13.21
CA THR A 202 -2.15 -10.19 -12.74
C THR A 202 -2.71 -9.91 -11.34
N GLN A 203 -3.96 -10.28 -11.07
CA GLN A 203 -4.57 -10.21 -9.74
C GLN A 203 -3.86 -11.12 -8.72
N ALA A 204 -3.53 -12.35 -9.11
CA ALA A 204 -2.78 -13.27 -8.26
C ALA A 204 -1.36 -12.74 -7.95
N PHE A 205 -0.69 -12.15 -8.96
CA PHE A 205 0.59 -11.46 -8.76
C PHE A 205 0.46 -10.27 -7.79
N ALA A 206 -0.53 -9.41 -8.01
CA ALA A 206 -0.85 -8.30 -7.14
C ALA A 206 -1.10 -8.75 -5.68
N ALA A 207 -1.90 -9.80 -5.49
CA ALA A 207 -2.19 -10.38 -4.19
C ALA A 207 -0.91 -10.82 -3.45
N GLY A 208 0.00 -11.50 -4.16
CA GLY A 208 1.28 -11.96 -3.57
C GLY A 208 2.17 -10.79 -3.14
N ALA A 209 2.26 -9.75 -3.96
CA ALA A 209 3.00 -8.54 -3.64
C ALA A 209 2.41 -7.81 -2.42
N LEU A 210 1.08 -7.65 -2.36
CA LEU A 210 0.39 -6.98 -1.26
C LEU A 210 0.49 -7.75 0.06
N LEU A 211 0.39 -9.08 0.05
CA LEU A 211 0.58 -9.89 1.26
C LEU A 211 2.01 -9.76 1.81
N THR A 212 3.00 -9.71 0.92
CA THR A 212 4.40 -9.52 1.32
C THR A 212 4.59 -8.13 1.93
N MET A 213 4.10 -7.10 1.24
CA MET A 213 4.13 -5.71 1.72
C MET A 213 3.47 -5.55 3.09
N LEU A 214 2.29 -6.14 3.26
CA LEU A 214 1.50 -6.06 4.48
C LEU A 214 2.25 -6.64 5.69
N VAL A 215 2.90 -7.79 5.50
CA VAL A 215 3.67 -8.47 6.54
C VAL A 215 4.99 -7.75 6.83
N ASP A 216 5.61 -7.12 5.84
CA ASP A 216 6.87 -6.39 6.03
C ASP A 216 6.67 -5.06 6.78
N THR A 217 5.46 -4.50 6.78
CA THR A 217 5.23 -3.11 7.21
C THR A 217 4.07 -2.93 8.16
N MET A 218 2.85 -3.13 7.69
CA MET A 218 1.67 -2.68 8.41
C MET A 218 1.39 -3.54 9.63
N ILE A 219 1.56 -4.85 9.52
CA ILE A 219 1.37 -5.77 10.66
C ILE A 219 2.41 -5.50 11.75
N PRO A 220 3.73 -5.42 11.46
CA PRO A 220 4.73 -5.02 12.44
C PRO A 220 4.41 -3.70 13.13
N GLU A 221 4.08 -2.65 12.37
CA GLU A 221 3.81 -1.33 12.94
C GLU A 221 2.52 -1.30 13.78
N ALA A 222 1.49 -2.00 13.32
CA ALA A 222 0.25 -2.19 14.06
C ALA A 222 0.49 -2.89 15.40
N THR A 223 1.29 -3.95 15.41
CA THR A 223 1.59 -4.72 16.64
C THR A 223 2.51 -3.98 17.59
N GLU A 224 3.47 -3.22 17.07
CA GLU A 224 4.40 -2.41 17.88
C GLU A 224 3.67 -1.29 18.63
N PHE A 225 2.72 -0.59 17.99
CA PHE A 225 2.10 0.60 18.58
C PHE A 225 0.64 0.47 18.99
N GLY A 226 -0.14 -0.43 18.36
CA GLY A 226 -1.57 -0.60 18.64
C GLY A 226 -1.87 -1.26 19.99
N GLY A 227 -0.91 -2.02 20.54
CA GLY A 227 -1.03 -2.71 21.81
C GLY A 227 -1.99 -3.92 21.78
N PRO A 228 -2.57 -4.34 22.92
CA PRO A 228 -3.31 -5.60 23.01
C PRO A 228 -4.57 -5.70 22.14
N VAL A 229 -5.15 -4.56 21.73
CA VAL A 229 -6.39 -4.53 20.93
C VAL A 229 -6.14 -4.66 19.42
N THR A 230 -4.88 -4.68 18.98
CA THR A 230 -4.47 -4.72 17.57
C THR A 230 -5.17 -5.82 16.78
N GLY A 231 -5.25 -7.03 17.33
CA GLY A 231 -5.95 -8.14 16.68
C GLY A 231 -7.45 -7.87 16.47
N LEU A 232 -8.13 -7.31 17.48
CA LEU A 232 -9.56 -6.96 17.38
C LEU A 232 -9.81 -5.88 16.32
N VAL A 233 -8.94 -4.88 16.25
CA VAL A 233 -9.06 -3.80 15.26
C VAL A 233 -8.75 -4.29 13.85
N THR A 234 -7.83 -5.24 13.70
CA THR A 234 -7.58 -5.93 12.42
C THR A 234 -8.81 -6.71 11.97
N VAL A 235 -9.44 -7.47 12.86
CA VAL A 235 -10.69 -8.19 12.55
C VAL A 235 -11.81 -7.21 12.19
N LEU A 236 -11.91 -6.07 12.89
CA LEU A 236 -12.89 -5.04 12.56
C LEU A 236 -12.68 -4.47 11.15
N GLY A 237 -11.43 -4.20 10.76
CA GLY A 237 -11.08 -3.77 9.41
C GLY A 237 -11.48 -4.80 8.36
N PHE A 238 -11.14 -6.06 8.59
CA PHE A 238 -11.54 -7.16 7.71
C PHE A 238 -13.07 -7.26 7.57
N ALA A 239 -13.80 -7.27 8.69
CA ALA A 239 -15.26 -7.38 8.69
C ALA A 239 -15.93 -6.18 7.99
N THR A 240 -15.37 -4.98 8.12
CA THR A 240 -15.86 -3.78 7.44
C THR A 240 -15.68 -3.90 5.93
N ALA A 241 -14.50 -4.31 5.49
CA ALA A 241 -14.18 -4.48 4.07
C ALA A 241 -15.01 -5.59 3.42
N PHE A 242 -15.12 -6.74 4.09
CA PHE A 242 -15.95 -7.85 3.66
C PHE A 242 -17.44 -7.48 3.60
N GLY A 243 -17.92 -6.71 4.58
CA GLY A 243 -19.28 -6.17 4.57
C GLY A 243 -19.52 -5.29 3.35
N LEU A 244 -18.55 -4.43 2.99
CA LEU A 244 -18.62 -3.59 1.79
C LEU A 244 -18.57 -4.38 0.48
N SER A 245 -17.81 -5.48 0.42
CA SER A 245 -17.75 -6.33 -0.77
C SER A 245 -18.99 -7.23 -0.95
N SER A 246 -19.79 -7.39 0.11
CA SER A 246 -20.98 -8.25 0.13
C SER A 246 -22.29 -7.50 -0.12
N LEU A 247 -22.25 -6.18 -0.29
CA LEU A 247 -23.40 -5.29 -0.58
C LEU A 247 -23.51 -5.00 -2.06
#